data_AF-A0A0P9D008-F1
#
_entry.id   AF-A0A0P9D008-F1
#
_cell.length_a   1.000
_cell.length_b   1.000
_cell.length_c   1.000
_cell.angle_alpha   90.00
_cell.angle_beta   90.00
_cell.angle_gamma   90.00
#
_symmetry.space_group_name_H-M   'P 1'
#
loop_
_entity.id
_entity.type
_entity.pdbx_description
1 polymer ?
#
loop_
_entity_poly.entity_id
_entity_poly.type
_entity_poly.pdbx_seq_one_letter_code
_entity_poly.pdbx_strand_id
1 'polypeptide(L)'
;MRDFWFSETDFVVPVELSISRRNRFLGHLTTGQPWDEQEKQTVQQVRWKQSANVHEISYRETPENPNRRGGSGSAASPLAASDEPPNLTICRLEPTTLTWQRHGGVEWEHIFETGDVRSSLMTVPGIGSIEVKLRTRSLRIEVGPTGGLIDVAYDMTMSDVTQYIELSMRFTRT
;
A
#
# COMPACT_ATOMS: atom_id res chain seq x y z
N MET A 1 11.81 -1.03 -22.81
CA MET A 1 10.64 -0.14 -22.64
C MET A 1 9.73 -0.88 -21.68
N ARG A 2 9.51 -0.50 -20.41
CA ARG A 2 9.08 0.78 -19.82
C ARG A 2 7.83 1.34 -20.50
N ASP A 3 6.80 0.53 -20.54
CA ASP A 3 5.51 0.95 -21.06
C ASP A 3 4.72 1.55 -19.90
N PHE A 4 4.73 2.88 -19.85
CA PHE A 4 3.81 3.68 -19.06
C PHE A 4 2.88 4.37 -20.05
N TRP A 5 1.78 3.69 -20.35
CA TRP A 5 0.81 4.07 -21.36
C TRP A 5 -0.08 5.20 -20.87
N PHE A 6 -0.40 6.15 -21.75
CA PHE A 6 -1.47 7.12 -21.53
C PHE A 6 -2.54 6.98 -22.62
N SER A 7 -3.80 6.98 -22.19
CA SER A 7 -4.95 7.18 -23.08
C SER A 7 -4.94 8.59 -23.66
N GLU A 8 -5.41 8.74 -24.90
CA GLU A 8 -5.63 10.06 -25.52
C GLU A 8 -6.72 10.87 -24.79
N THR A 9 -7.61 10.19 -24.08
CA THR A 9 -8.70 10.79 -23.31
C THR A 9 -8.66 10.37 -21.85
N ASP A 10 -9.09 11.29 -20.98
CA ASP A 10 -9.33 11.00 -19.57
C ASP A 10 -10.41 9.91 -19.42
N PHE A 11 -10.25 9.06 -18.41
CA PHE A 11 -11.21 7.99 -18.13
C PHE A 11 -11.30 7.68 -16.64
N VAL A 12 -12.41 7.04 -16.27
CA VAL A 12 -12.59 6.35 -15.00
C VAL A 12 -13.28 5.03 -15.30
N VAL A 13 -12.64 3.91 -14.96
CA VAL A 13 -13.14 2.57 -15.24
C VAL A 13 -13.03 1.67 -14.00
N PRO A 14 -13.94 0.71 -13.81
CA PRO A 14 -13.76 -0.33 -12.82
C PRO A 14 -12.60 -1.26 -13.20
N VAL A 15 -11.90 -1.77 -12.20
CA VAL A 15 -10.84 -2.78 -12.35
C VAL A 15 -10.95 -3.84 -11.25
N GLU A 16 -10.46 -5.04 -11.53
CA GLU A 16 -10.12 -6.01 -10.50
C GLU A 16 -8.71 -5.72 -9.99
N LEU A 17 -8.51 -5.75 -8.67
CA LEU A 17 -7.20 -5.55 -8.05
C LEU A 17 -6.80 -6.78 -7.26
N SER A 18 -5.62 -7.33 -7.57
CA SER A 18 -4.95 -8.35 -6.77
C SER A 18 -3.75 -7.75 -6.06
N ILE A 19 -3.66 -7.94 -4.74
CA ILE A 19 -2.58 -7.46 -3.90
C ILE A 19 -1.88 -8.69 -3.30
N SER A 20 -0.55 -8.73 -3.38
CA SER A 20 0.27 -9.66 -2.61
C SER A 20 1.31 -8.90 -1.81
N ARG A 21 1.39 -9.21 -0.52
CA ARG A 21 2.36 -8.62 0.40
C ARG A 21 3.19 -9.72 1.03
N ARG A 22 4.49 -9.50 1.17
CA ARG A 22 5.38 -10.34 1.98
C ARG A 22 6.12 -9.46 2.97
N ASN A 23 5.98 -9.76 4.25
CA ASN A 23 6.61 -9.02 5.34
C ASN A 23 7.69 -9.90 5.97
N ARG A 24 8.92 -9.39 6.08
CA ARG A 24 10.04 -10.05 6.76
C ARG A 24 10.60 -9.13 7.83
N PHE A 25 10.76 -9.65 9.03
CA PHE A 25 11.39 -8.89 10.11
C PHE A 25 12.91 -8.81 9.90
N LEU A 26 13.51 -7.62 10.07
CA LEU A 26 14.96 -7.40 9.88
C LEU A 26 15.75 -7.27 11.19
N GLY A 27 15.09 -7.30 12.36
CA GLY A 27 15.74 -7.14 13.67
C GLY A 27 16.15 -8.45 14.35
N HIS A 28 16.89 -8.33 15.45
CA HIS A 28 17.00 -9.38 16.47
C HIS A 28 15.92 -9.13 17.53
N LEU A 29 14.90 -9.98 17.59
CA LEU A 29 14.09 -10.05 18.81
C LEU A 29 14.91 -10.84 19.84
N THR A 30 15.10 -10.25 21.01
CA THR A 30 15.71 -10.94 22.16
C THR A 30 14.88 -12.16 22.61
N THR A 31 13.64 -12.31 22.12
CA THR A 31 12.67 -13.31 22.57
C THR A 31 11.70 -13.83 21.49
N GLY A 32 11.92 -13.57 20.19
CA GLY A 32 10.94 -13.94 19.14
C GLY A 32 11.57 -14.53 17.88
N GLN A 33 10.90 -15.52 17.28
CA GLN A 33 11.32 -16.07 15.98
C GLN A 33 11.19 -15.01 14.88
N PRO A 34 12.11 -15.00 13.89
CA PRO A 34 11.88 -14.25 12.66
C PRO A 34 10.58 -14.74 12.02
N TRP A 35 9.68 -13.80 11.69
CA TRP A 35 8.48 -14.13 10.92
C TRP A 35 8.64 -13.66 9.46
N ASP A 36 8.15 -14.52 8.57
CA ASP A 36 8.01 -14.30 7.15
C ASP A 36 6.56 -14.59 6.81
N GLU A 37 5.79 -13.53 6.59
CA GLU A 37 4.36 -13.63 6.37
C GLU A 37 4.05 -13.22 4.95
N GLN A 38 3.27 -14.06 4.26
CA GLN A 38 2.76 -13.76 2.94
C GLN A 38 1.24 -13.64 2.97
N GLU A 39 0.75 -12.56 2.39
CA GLU A 39 -0.65 -12.28 2.21
C GLU A 39 -0.98 -12.13 0.72
N LYS A 40 -2.19 -12.58 0.35
CA LYS A 40 -2.81 -12.33 -0.94
C LYS A 40 -4.26 -11.93 -0.72
N GLN A 41 -4.70 -10.91 -1.43
CA GLN A 41 -6.05 -10.39 -1.38
C GLN A 41 -6.50 -9.99 -2.79
N THR A 42 -7.76 -10.27 -3.11
CA THR A 42 -8.43 -9.67 -4.28
C THR A 42 -9.43 -8.64 -3.75
N VAL A 43 -9.32 -7.41 -4.23
CA VAL A 43 -10.17 -6.28 -3.84
C VAL A 43 -11.18 -6.04 -4.96
N GLN A 44 -12.45 -5.93 -4.56
CA GLN A 44 -13.55 -5.59 -5.44
C GLN A 44 -13.82 -4.09 -5.40
N GLN A 45 -14.56 -3.56 -6.37
CA GLN A 45 -14.96 -2.14 -6.45
C GLN A 45 -13.78 -1.16 -6.54
N VAL A 46 -12.70 -1.56 -7.20
CA VAL A 46 -11.54 -0.69 -7.46
C VAL A 46 -11.83 0.19 -8.66
N ARG A 47 -11.45 1.46 -8.58
CA ARG A 47 -11.53 2.41 -9.69
C ARG A 47 -10.13 2.74 -10.17
N TRP A 48 -9.95 2.68 -11.49
CA TRP A 48 -8.77 3.20 -12.16
C TRP A 48 -9.16 4.44 -12.96
N LYS A 49 -8.50 5.56 -12.65
CA LYS A 49 -8.66 6.84 -13.31
C LYS A 49 -7.39 7.21 -14.05
N GLN A 50 -7.53 7.85 -15.20
CA GLN A 50 -6.49 8.67 -15.81
C GLN A 50 -7.01 10.10 -15.96
N SER A 51 -6.23 11.08 -15.52
CA SER A 51 -6.46 12.49 -15.84
C SER A 51 -5.16 13.24 -15.94
N ALA A 52 -5.03 14.11 -16.96
CA ALA A 52 -3.84 14.94 -17.17
C ALA A 52 -2.50 14.16 -17.12
N ASN A 53 -2.46 12.98 -17.77
CA ASN A 53 -1.31 12.08 -17.77
C ASN A 53 -0.86 11.59 -16.38
N VAL A 54 -1.82 11.41 -15.47
CA VAL A 54 -1.61 10.77 -14.18
C VAL A 54 -2.59 9.61 -14.06
N HIS A 55 -2.09 8.44 -13.64
CA HIS A 55 -2.95 7.32 -13.28
C HIS A 55 -3.20 7.29 -11.78
N GLU A 56 -4.41 6.93 -11.41
CA GLU A 56 -4.83 6.80 -10.02
C GLU A 56 -5.64 5.53 -9.84
N ILE A 57 -5.31 4.74 -8.83
CA ILE A 57 -6.10 3.59 -8.39
C ILE A 57 -6.68 3.93 -7.02
N SER A 58 -8.00 3.76 -6.85
CA SER A 58 -8.65 3.94 -5.56
C SER A 58 -9.50 2.73 -5.19
N TYR A 59 -9.43 2.32 -3.91
CA TYR A 59 -10.19 1.20 -3.38
C TYR A 59 -10.42 1.34 -1.88
N ARG A 60 -11.45 0.66 -1.37
CA ARG A 60 -11.71 0.56 0.07
C ARG A 60 -11.11 -0.74 0.59
N GLU A 61 -10.33 -0.65 1.66
CA GLU A 61 -9.80 -1.82 2.35
C GLU A 61 -10.94 -2.54 3.07
N THR A 62 -11.02 -3.85 2.93
CA THR A 62 -11.92 -4.65 3.76
C THR A 62 -11.34 -4.75 5.17
N PRO A 63 -12.16 -4.62 6.23
CA PRO A 63 -11.72 -4.84 7.60
C PRO A 63 -11.01 -6.19 7.72
N GLU A 64 -9.81 -6.21 8.30
CA GLU A 64 -9.03 -7.44 8.48
C GLU A 64 -9.79 -8.40 9.41
N ASN A 65 -9.64 -9.71 9.17
CA ASN A 65 -10.22 -10.74 10.02
C ASN A 65 -9.62 -10.60 11.45
N PRO A 66 -10.44 -10.38 12.48
CA PRO A 66 -9.96 -10.09 13.86
C PRO A 66 -9.18 -11.24 14.51
N ASN A 67 -9.12 -12.42 13.87
CA ASN A 67 -8.32 -13.57 14.33
C ASN A 67 -6.86 -13.57 13.85
N ARG A 68 -6.39 -12.57 13.08
CA ARG A 68 -4.97 -12.50 12.69
C ARG A 68 -4.13 -11.79 13.76
N ARG A 69 -3.34 -12.58 14.48
CA ARG A 69 -2.21 -12.08 15.27
C ARG A 69 -1.02 -11.86 14.34
N GLY A 70 -0.67 -10.59 14.14
CA GLY A 70 0.53 -10.17 13.43
C GLY A 70 0.30 -10.09 11.92
N GLY A 71 0.84 -9.04 11.28
CA GLY A 71 1.00 -9.06 9.84
C GLY A 71 0.48 -7.92 9.00
N SER A 72 0.05 -6.82 9.60
CA SER A 72 -0.26 -5.59 8.89
C SER A 72 0.13 -4.42 9.77
N GLY A 73 0.43 -3.26 9.22
CA GLY A 73 0.71 -2.02 9.96
C GLY A 73 -0.50 -1.50 10.75
N SER A 74 -1.31 -2.39 11.31
CA SER A 74 -2.45 -2.16 12.16
C SER A 74 -2.00 -2.40 13.60
N ALA A 75 -1.58 -1.34 14.26
CA ALA A 75 -1.75 -1.24 15.70
C ALA A 75 -3.26 -1.05 15.98
N ALA A 76 -4.10 -2.02 15.62
CA ALA A 76 -5.49 -2.08 16.01
C ALA A 76 -5.64 -3.23 17.01
N SER A 77 -5.81 -2.83 18.27
CA SER A 77 -6.25 -3.69 19.36
C SER A 77 -7.57 -4.40 18.99
N PRO A 78 -7.83 -5.61 19.50
CA PRO A 78 -9.09 -6.31 19.29
C PRO A 78 -10.18 -5.65 20.16
N LEU A 79 -10.74 -4.55 19.69
CA LEU A 79 -11.98 -3.99 20.23
C LEU A 79 -13.03 -4.02 19.13
N ALA A 80 -13.86 -5.06 19.23
CA ALA A 80 -15.27 -5.13 18.87
C ALA A 80 -15.77 -4.18 17.76
N ALA A 81 -16.23 -4.77 16.64
CA ALA A 81 -17.25 -4.22 15.75
C ALA A 81 -17.31 -2.68 15.70
N SER A 82 -16.28 -2.03 15.19
CA SER A 82 -16.32 -0.59 15.04
C SER A 82 -17.16 -0.25 13.81
N ASP A 83 -18.11 0.68 13.98
CA ASP A 83 -18.77 1.43 12.90
C ASP A 83 -17.78 2.33 12.12
N GLU A 84 -16.48 2.03 12.16
CA GLU A 84 -15.47 2.84 11.48
C GLU A 84 -15.53 2.60 9.98
N PRO A 85 -15.54 3.69 9.19
CA PRO A 85 -15.56 3.58 7.74
C PRO A 85 -14.30 2.85 7.27
N PRO A 86 -14.41 1.89 6.33
CA PRO A 86 -13.25 1.19 5.78
C PRO A 86 -12.26 2.18 5.18
N ASN A 87 -10.97 1.95 5.41
CA ASN A 87 -9.91 2.83 4.89
C ASN A 87 -10.04 2.98 3.37
N LEU A 88 -10.01 4.20 2.88
CA LEU A 88 -9.86 4.50 1.47
C LEU A 88 -8.37 4.62 1.15
N THR A 89 -7.88 3.74 0.27
CA THR A 89 -6.54 3.86 -0.30
C THR A 89 -6.61 4.48 -1.69
N ILE A 90 -5.72 5.44 -1.95
CA ILE A 90 -5.50 6.07 -3.25
C ILE A 90 -4.02 5.93 -3.60
N CYS A 91 -3.74 5.33 -4.75
CA CYS A 91 -2.40 5.19 -5.31
C CYS A 91 -2.29 6.03 -6.57
N ARG A 92 -1.51 7.10 -6.52
CA ARG A 92 -1.15 7.90 -7.69
C ARG A 92 0.13 7.36 -8.29
N LEU A 93 0.07 7.05 -9.59
CA LEU A 93 1.13 6.38 -10.34
C LEU A 93 1.73 7.35 -11.34
N GLU A 94 3.05 7.45 -11.29
CA GLU A 94 3.89 8.11 -12.28
C GLU A 94 5.01 7.15 -12.69
N PRO A 95 5.74 7.39 -13.80
CA PRO A 95 6.70 6.41 -14.31
C PRO A 95 7.79 5.97 -13.33
N THR A 96 8.14 6.81 -12.35
CA THR A 96 9.22 6.56 -11.39
C THR A 96 8.82 6.77 -9.94
N THR A 97 7.58 7.17 -9.67
CA THR A 97 7.10 7.48 -8.33
C THR A 97 5.71 6.89 -8.09
N LEU A 98 5.48 6.44 -6.87
CA LEU A 98 4.19 6.00 -6.37
C LEU A 98 3.85 6.84 -5.14
N THR A 99 2.77 7.61 -5.20
CA THR A 99 2.21 8.25 -4.00
C THR A 99 1.09 7.37 -3.47
N TRP A 100 1.20 6.96 -2.22
CA TRP A 100 0.24 6.15 -1.51
C TRP A 100 -0.44 6.98 -0.42
N GLN A 101 -1.76 7.08 -0.50
CA GLN A 101 -2.58 7.80 0.47
C GLN A 101 -3.59 6.85 1.09
N ARG A 102 -3.76 6.91 2.41
CA ARG A 102 -4.78 6.21 3.18
C ARG A 102 -5.57 7.22 3.98
N HIS A 103 -6.90 7.05 3.98
CA HIS A 103 -7.85 7.87 4.72
C HIS A 103 -8.85 7.00 5.48
N GLY A 104 -9.31 7.44 6.65
CA GLY A 104 -10.29 6.74 7.49
C GLY A 104 -9.71 6.36 8.86
N GLY A 105 -9.63 5.07 9.15
CA GLY A 105 -9.01 4.55 10.39
C GLY A 105 -7.49 4.76 10.45
N VAL A 106 -6.86 5.07 9.32
CA VAL A 106 -5.48 5.55 9.25
C VAL A 106 -5.40 6.70 8.24
N GLU A 107 -4.86 7.84 8.68
CA GLU A 107 -4.47 8.94 7.82
C GLU A 107 -2.97 8.87 7.57
N TRP A 108 -2.57 8.55 6.34
CA TRP A 108 -1.17 8.40 5.98
C TRP A 108 -0.92 8.69 4.50
N GLU A 109 0.09 9.51 4.22
CA GLU A 109 0.62 9.71 2.87
C GLU A 109 2.10 9.32 2.83
N HIS A 110 2.51 8.62 1.79
CA HIS A 110 3.90 8.30 1.53
C HIS A 110 4.22 8.30 0.04
N ILE A 111 5.46 8.66 -0.31
CA ILE A 111 5.97 8.65 -1.68
C ILE A 111 7.09 7.63 -1.77
N PHE A 112 6.96 6.68 -2.69
CA PHE A 112 8.00 5.71 -3.02
C PHE A 112 8.74 6.16 -4.27
N GLU A 113 10.07 6.15 -4.20
CA GLU A 113 10.98 6.44 -5.31
C GLU A 113 12.25 5.60 -5.11
N THR A 114 12.71 4.89 -6.13
CA THR A 114 13.81 3.90 -5.97
C THR A 114 15.08 4.54 -5.41
N GLY A 115 15.60 3.97 -4.32
CA GLY A 115 16.81 4.43 -3.64
C GLY A 115 16.57 5.53 -2.60
N ASP A 116 15.37 6.11 -2.55
CA ASP A 116 15.05 7.21 -1.66
C ASP A 116 14.74 6.75 -0.23
N VAL A 117 14.97 7.65 0.73
CA VAL A 117 14.63 7.48 2.14
C VAL A 117 13.74 8.64 2.58
N ARG A 118 12.50 8.34 2.96
CA ARG A 118 11.53 9.35 3.38
C ARG A 118 10.94 9.03 4.74
N SER A 119 10.76 10.06 5.55
CA SER A 119 9.89 10.00 6.73
C SER A 119 8.51 10.54 6.35
N SER A 120 7.46 9.90 6.84
CA SER A 120 6.12 10.47 6.85
C SER A 120 5.40 10.16 8.16
N LEU A 121 4.35 10.92 8.43
CA LEU A 121 3.59 10.81 9.68
C LEU A 121 2.32 10.00 9.43
N MET A 122 2.19 8.87 10.11
CA MET A 122 0.98 8.05 10.12
C MET A 122 0.13 8.44 11.33
N THR A 123 -1.09 8.89 11.10
CA THR A 123 -2.01 9.30 12.17
C THR A 123 -3.14 8.29 12.30
N VAL A 124 -3.36 7.80 13.52
CA VAL A 124 -4.45 6.88 13.85
C VAL A 124 -5.40 7.62 14.79
N PRO A 125 -6.67 7.82 14.41
CA PRO A 125 -7.67 8.45 15.26
C PRO A 125 -7.71 7.81 16.65
N GLY A 126 -7.70 8.62 17.71
CA GLY A 126 -7.74 8.15 19.09
C GLY A 126 -6.42 7.61 19.67
N ILE A 127 -5.41 7.30 18.85
CA ILE A 127 -4.09 6.82 19.31
C ILE A 127 -3.03 7.92 19.20
N GLY A 128 -3.05 8.71 18.12
CA GLY A 128 -2.09 9.76 17.84
C GLY A 128 -1.27 9.48 16.57
N SER A 129 -0.10 10.12 16.47
CA SER A 129 0.73 10.07 15.27
C SER A 129 2.05 9.36 15.51
N ILE A 130 2.48 8.54 14.55
CA ILE A 130 3.72 7.76 14.57
C ILE A 130 4.54 8.15 13.35
N GLU A 131 5.82 8.46 13.55
CA GLU A 131 6.76 8.65 12.44
C GLU A 131 7.08 7.29 11.80
N VAL A 132 6.92 7.22 10.49
CA VAL A 132 7.27 6.06 9.67
C VAL A 132 8.42 6.47 8.75
N LYS A 133 9.57 5.82 8.89
CA LYS A 133 10.72 6.04 8.02
C LYS A 133 10.88 4.87 7.06
N LEU A 134 10.89 5.17 5.77
CA LEU A 134 10.92 4.18 4.70
C LEU A 134 12.14 4.37 3.81
N ARG A 135 12.82 3.27 3.48
CA ARG A 135 13.81 3.22 2.40
C ARG A 135 13.24 2.39 1.25
N THR A 136 12.98 3.01 0.11
CA THR A 136 12.51 2.30 -1.09
C THR A 136 13.68 1.58 -1.75
N ARG A 137 13.67 0.24 -1.73
CA ARG A 137 14.72 -0.60 -2.33
C ARG A 137 14.55 -0.73 -3.83
N SER A 138 13.31 -0.91 -4.28
CA SER A 138 12.96 -0.98 -5.69
C SER A 138 11.52 -0.55 -5.90
N LEU A 139 11.26 0.11 -7.02
CA LEU A 139 9.94 0.42 -7.51
C LEU A 139 9.87 0.12 -9.00
N ARG A 140 8.89 -0.68 -9.40
CA ARG A 140 8.52 -0.95 -10.78
C ARG A 140 7.05 -0.63 -10.94
N ILE A 141 6.76 0.26 -11.89
CA ILE A 141 5.38 0.60 -12.26
C ILE A 141 5.25 0.38 -13.76
N GLU A 142 4.26 -0.41 -14.14
CA GLU A 142 3.88 -0.66 -15.52
C GLU A 142 2.41 -0.37 -15.67
N VAL A 143 2.06 0.42 -16.68
CA VAL A 143 0.68 0.75 -16.99
C VAL A 143 0.48 0.55 -18.48
N GLY A 144 -0.47 -0.29 -18.84
CA GLY A 144 -0.87 -0.58 -20.21
C GLY A 144 -2.37 -0.33 -20.41
N PRO A 145 -2.88 -0.43 -21.64
CA PRO A 145 -4.28 -0.11 -21.96
C PRO A 145 -5.31 -0.98 -21.24
N THR A 146 -4.93 -2.14 -20.72
CA THR A 146 -5.81 -3.10 -20.05
C THR A 146 -5.61 -3.18 -18.55
N GLY A 147 -4.65 -2.45 -17.97
CA GLY A 147 -4.33 -2.55 -16.56
C GLY A 147 -2.86 -2.23 -16.27
N GLY A 148 -2.33 -2.76 -15.17
CA GLY A 148 -0.94 -2.53 -14.81
C GLY A 148 -0.46 -3.33 -13.60
N LEU A 149 0.80 -3.10 -13.28
CA LEU A 149 1.56 -3.76 -12.23
C LEU A 149 2.33 -2.71 -11.44
N ILE A 150 2.29 -2.82 -10.12
CA ILE A 150 3.11 -2.05 -9.19
C ILE A 150 3.84 -3.05 -8.32
N ASP A 151 5.15 -3.12 -8.44
CA ASP A 151 6.00 -3.87 -7.51
C ASP A 151 6.87 -2.87 -6.74
N VAL A 152 6.76 -2.88 -5.42
CA VAL A 152 7.58 -2.05 -4.54
C VAL A 152 8.17 -2.90 -3.42
N ALA A 153 9.46 -2.73 -3.18
CA ALA A 153 10.14 -3.32 -2.03
C ALA A 153 10.76 -2.21 -1.19
N TYR A 154 10.60 -2.27 0.11
CA TYR A 154 11.06 -1.21 1.02
C TYR A 154 11.37 -1.73 2.42
N ASP A 155 12.29 -1.03 3.10
CA ASP A 155 12.47 -1.19 4.53
C ASP A 155 11.63 -0.14 5.25
N MET A 156 10.75 -0.56 6.15
CA MET A 156 9.93 0.32 6.99
C MET A 156 10.44 0.27 8.42
N THR A 157 10.72 1.45 8.98
CA THR A 157 11.05 1.64 10.38
C THR A 157 9.91 2.40 11.05
N MET A 158 9.32 1.80 12.07
CA MET A 158 8.36 2.44 12.97
C MET A 158 8.92 2.30 14.38
N SER A 159 9.19 3.43 15.03
CA SER A 159 9.91 3.46 16.31
C SER A 159 11.28 2.77 16.20
N ASP A 160 11.49 1.65 16.90
CA ASP A 160 12.72 0.85 16.93
C ASP A 160 12.63 -0.45 16.09
N VAL A 161 11.49 -0.69 15.44
CA VAL A 161 11.24 -1.90 14.66
C VAL A 161 11.44 -1.64 13.18
N THR A 162 12.33 -2.42 12.55
CA THR A 162 12.52 -2.42 11.08
C THR A 162 11.99 -3.70 10.45
N GLN A 163 11.19 -3.55 9.39
CA GLN A 163 10.64 -4.62 8.59
C GLN A 163 11.00 -4.40 7.12
N TYR A 164 11.26 -5.49 6.39
CA TYR A 164 11.35 -5.50 4.94
C TYR A 164 10.02 -5.95 4.36
N ILE A 165 9.48 -5.17 3.42
CA ILE A 165 8.18 -5.42 2.81
C ILE A 165 8.36 -5.50 1.30
N GLU A 166 7.81 -6.55 0.71
CA GLU A 166 7.61 -6.69 -0.74
C GLU A 166 6.11 -6.63 -1.01
N LEU A 167 5.70 -5.70 -1.87
CA LEU A 167 4.32 -5.48 -2.22
C LEU A 167 4.17 -5.50 -3.73
N SER A 168 3.25 -6.33 -4.22
CA SER A 168 2.88 -6.45 -5.62
C SER A 168 1.39 -6.19 -5.76
N MET A 169 1.02 -5.25 -6.62
CA MET A 169 -0.35 -4.94 -6.96
C MET A 169 -0.56 -5.08 -8.46
N ARG A 170 -1.55 -5.86 -8.86
CA ARG A 170 -1.97 -6.01 -10.25
C ARG A 170 -3.41 -5.56 -10.40
N PHE A 171 -3.65 -4.63 -11.30
CA PHE A 171 -4.99 -4.19 -11.64
C PHE A 171 -5.31 -4.49 -13.10
N THR A 172 -6.52 -4.96 -13.38
CA THR A 172 -6.96 -5.33 -14.73
C THR A 172 -8.36 -4.79 -14.99
N ARG A 173 -8.60 -4.17 -16.15
CA ARG A 173 -9.95 -3.75 -16.57
C ARG A 173 -10.88 -4.95 -16.63
N THR A 174 -12.08 -4.78 -16.07
CA THR A 174 -13.18 -5.75 -16.12
C THR A 174 -13.99 -5.60 -17.39
#